data_AF-A0A972IK96-F1
#
_entry.id   AF-A0A972IK96-F1
#
_cell.length_a   1.000
_cell.length_b   1.000
_cell.length_c   1.000
_cell.angle_alpha   90.00
_cell.angle_beta   90.00
_cell.angle_gamma   90.00
#
_symmetry.space_group_name_H-M   'P 1'
#
loop_
_entity.id
_entity.type
_entity.pdbx_description
1 polymer ?
#
loop_
_entity_poly.entity_id
_entity_poly.type
_entity_poly.pdbx_seq_one_letter_code
_entity_poly.pdbx_strand_id
1 'polypeptide(L)'
;MDAKDPIHYTARAARLFMATLLVLLLVAFAESITTELASLFWTVTPAPSAEPKQELTPEQQRTQRILRAKKEFLPDGTLHLVTQIGENRWQPAYGSYPSGAPAGQEQVYDVNDKLLWDGPASERPYNYLSWAQAIRDDGFGFTRERMKHLLQQSADPRILEIPVATPDELREMWRYDSWADCFVGHNIEGGRVGYLSAAGWTDSKAEVRPFGPFQSFQVWWPDDSQSPTLLWQTEQCIYEIHFASRKVERILESPQGKIEYVAMNPGYRFWQVSAETMARTRPLLHCRTKDEVHHLILKAPDQTITVATPQEWQQWYGNHCEFAATKESVFLRRTWLEYPAPAARGNPDWWTGFRRAPKNQSVELYRVDETGGVDLVNRYSWILPADPGAIRYMEPRSNVKQFVTAFSPLLCDLFWLPFPTGFWQNLYQQGEFAREFILGALGMRPHYSVWSWLVTAAMVALTFRHGRPRRTSWGRLAFWLVFVALLNLTGFLVYWALNHTSTMACPACGKRRGLSRTDCVRCRAALPAPEHGKLDLIFSV
;
A
#
# COMPACT_ATOMS: atom_id res chain seq x y z
N MET A 1 -27.78 -45.04 -36.90
CA MET A 1 -26.89 -43.86 -37.01
C MET A 1 -25.93 -43.93 -35.84
N ASP A 2 -24.67 -44.29 -36.13
CA ASP A 2 -23.62 -44.50 -35.13
C ASP A 2 -23.13 -43.17 -34.53
N ALA A 3 -23.30 -43.01 -33.22
CA ALA A 3 -22.68 -41.93 -32.46
C ALA A 3 -21.23 -42.32 -32.15
N LYS A 4 -20.28 -41.84 -32.96
CA LYS A 4 -18.84 -41.96 -32.69
C LYS A 4 -18.39 -40.99 -31.59
N ASP A 5 -18.13 -41.56 -30.41
CA ASP A 5 -17.18 -41.16 -29.35
C ASP A 5 -17.11 -39.69 -28.87
N PRO A 6 -17.91 -39.30 -27.85
CA PRO A 6 -17.79 -38.01 -27.16
C PRO A 6 -16.45 -37.81 -26.41
N ILE A 7 -15.73 -38.91 -26.12
CA ILE A 7 -14.44 -38.91 -25.42
C ILE A 7 -13.34 -38.25 -26.26
N HIS A 8 -13.45 -38.29 -27.59
CA HIS A 8 -12.48 -37.64 -28.47
C HIS A 8 -12.62 -36.10 -28.49
N TYR A 9 -13.83 -35.57 -28.27
CA TYR A 9 -14.05 -34.13 -28.21
C TYR A 9 -13.59 -33.53 -26.87
N THR A 10 -13.86 -34.20 -25.75
CA THR A 10 -13.40 -33.77 -24.42
C THR A 10 -11.88 -33.90 -24.26
N ALA A 11 -11.27 -34.97 -24.78
CA ALA A 11 -9.81 -35.13 -24.77
C ALA A 11 -9.07 -34.09 -25.65
N ARG A 12 -9.71 -33.62 -26.72
CA ARG A 12 -9.15 -32.58 -27.60
C ARG A 12 -9.26 -31.19 -26.98
N ALA A 13 -10.38 -30.89 -26.33
CA ALA A 13 -10.57 -29.65 -25.56
C ALA A 13 -9.65 -29.60 -24.32
N ALA A 14 -9.50 -30.71 -23.60
CA ALA A 14 -8.59 -30.82 -22.46
C ALA A 14 -7.11 -30.72 -22.88
N ARG A 15 -6.71 -31.31 -24.02
CA ARG A 15 -5.36 -31.11 -24.57
C ARG A 15 -5.11 -29.68 -25.02
N LEU A 16 -6.09 -29.03 -25.63
CA LEU A 16 -5.99 -27.61 -25.97
C LEU A 16 -5.84 -26.76 -24.71
N PHE A 17 -6.70 -26.98 -23.70
CA PHE A 17 -6.64 -26.27 -22.43
C PHE A 17 -5.30 -26.48 -21.71
N MET A 18 -4.83 -27.71 -21.59
CA MET A 18 -3.55 -28.03 -20.95
C MET A 18 -2.36 -27.46 -21.73
N ALA A 19 -2.39 -27.50 -23.07
CA ALA A 19 -1.36 -26.88 -23.88
C ALA A 19 -1.36 -25.35 -23.72
N THR A 20 -2.53 -24.72 -23.67
CA THR A 20 -2.67 -23.28 -23.41
C THR A 20 -2.16 -22.92 -22.01
N LEU A 21 -2.52 -23.70 -20.99
CA LEU A 21 -2.06 -23.51 -19.62
C LEU A 21 -0.53 -23.65 -19.51
N LEU A 22 0.05 -24.64 -20.19
CA LEU A 22 1.49 -24.90 -20.16
C LEU A 22 2.28 -23.81 -20.89
N VAL A 23 1.73 -23.28 -22.00
CA VAL A 23 2.29 -22.10 -22.68
C VAL A 23 2.19 -20.86 -21.80
N LEU A 24 1.06 -20.64 -21.12
CA LEU A 24 0.91 -19.52 -20.17
C LEU A 24 1.90 -19.63 -19.00
N LEU A 25 2.14 -20.83 -18.46
CA LEU A 25 3.13 -21.08 -17.41
C LEU A 25 4.57 -20.82 -17.89
N LEU A 26 4.91 -21.27 -19.10
CA LEU A 26 6.24 -21.01 -19.68
C LEU A 26 6.46 -19.52 -19.97
N VAL A 27 5.41 -18.79 -20.37
CA VAL A 27 5.45 -17.33 -20.54
C VAL A 27 5.65 -16.64 -19.20
N ALA A 28 4.89 -17.00 -18.16
CA ALA A 28 5.04 -16.43 -16.83
C ALA A 28 6.45 -16.69 -16.24
N PHE A 29 7.01 -17.88 -16.51
CA PHE A 29 8.36 -18.25 -16.06
C PHE A 29 9.45 -17.48 -16.82
N ALA A 30 9.33 -17.35 -18.14
CA ALA A 30 10.26 -16.56 -18.95
C ALA A 30 10.21 -15.06 -18.58
N GLU A 31 9.01 -14.52 -18.32
CA GLU A 31 8.81 -13.15 -17.84
C GLU A 31 9.45 -12.92 -16.47
N SER A 32 9.28 -13.85 -15.53
CA SER A 32 9.92 -13.80 -14.20
C SER A 32 11.45 -13.74 -14.32
N ILE A 33 12.06 -14.59 -15.17
CA ILE A 33 13.51 -14.59 -15.39
C ILE A 33 13.99 -13.27 -16.03
N THR A 34 13.28 -12.72 -17.01
CA THR A 34 13.62 -11.42 -17.58
C THR A 34 13.46 -10.27 -16.58
N THR A 35 12.53 -10.39 -15.63
CA THR A 35 12.32 -9.39 -14.58
C THR A 35 13.50 -9.38 -13.59
N GLU A 36 14.01 -10.56 -13.22
CA GLU A 36 15.18 -10.70 -12.34
C GLU A 36 16.50 -10.33 -13.03
N LEU A 37 16.65 -10.63 -14.33
CA LEU A 37 17.81 -10.16 -15.08
C LEU A 37 17.80 -8.64 -15.27
N ALA A 38 16.64 -8.04 -15.52
CA ALA A 38 16.52 -6.59 -15.65
C ALA A 38 16.70 -5.87 -14.30
N SER A 39 16.30 -6.46 -13.18
CA SER A 39 16.53 -5.90 -11.83
C SER A 39 18.03 -5.83 -11.50
N LEU A 40 18.81 -6.85 -11.90
CA LEU A 40 20.28 -6.89 -11.73
C LEU A 40 21.04 -5.81 -12.51
N PHE A 41 20.53 -5.36 -13.66
CA PHE A 41 21.12 -4.26 -14.43
C PHE A 41 20.58 -2.87 -14.04
N TRP A 42 19.48 -2.79 -13.28
CA TRP A 42 18.83 -1.53 -12.88
C TRP A 42 19.09 -1.09 -11.44
N THR A 43 19.78 -1.90 -10.63
CA THR A 43 20.30 -1.51 -9.31
C THR A 43 21.56 -0.64 -9.37
N VAL A 44 22.15 -0.44 -10.55
CA VAL A 44 23.14 0.62 -10.76
C VAL A 44 22.38 1.93 -10.90
N THR A 45 22.16 2.62 -9.77
CA THR A 45 21.72 4.00 -9.75
C THR A 45 22.65 4.80 -10.66
N PRO A 46 22.19 5.40 -11.77
CA PRO A 46 23.01 6.39 -12.44
C PRO A 46 23.31 7.48 -11.40
N ALA A 47 24.58 7.84 -11.26
CA ALA A 47 25.00 8.94 -10.42
C ALA A 47 24.09 10.16 -10.70
N PRO A 48 23.63 10.90 -9.67
CA PRO A 48 22.71 12.00 -9.86
C PRO A 48 23.26 12.93 -10.93
N SER A 49 22.51 13.08 -12.02
CA SER A 49 22.90 13.94 -13.14
C SER A 49 23.17 15.34 -12.59
N ALA A 50 24.32 15.90 -12.96
CA ALA A 50 24.69 17.29 -12.71
C ALA A 50 23.83 18.25 -13.57
N GLU A 51 22.51 18.17 -13.44
CA GLU A 51 21.65 19.25 -13.89
C GLU A 51 21.91 20.47 -12.98
N PRO A 52 22.07 21.68 -13.55
CA PRO A 52 22.28 22.87 -12.75
C PRO A 52 21.10 23.04 -11.80
N LYS A 53 21.38 23.14 -10.49
CA LYS A 53 20.38 23.47 -9.47
C LYS A 53 19.73 24.79 -9.88
N GLN A 54 18.52 24.72 -10.42
CA GLN A 54 17.76 25.92 -10.74
C GLN A 54 17.53 26.68 -9.43
N GLU A 55 18.12 27.87 -9.31
CA GLU A 55 17.92 28.73 -8.15
C GLU A 55 16.46 29.13 -8.08
N LEU A 56 15.76 28.63 -7.06
CA LEU A 56 14.36 28.95 -6.82
C LEU A 56 14.23 30.42 -6.45
N THR A 57 13.19 31.09 -6.95
CA THR A 57 12.88 32.46 -6.51
C THR A 57 12.55 32.48 -5.01
N PRO A 58 12.71 33.61 -4.30
CA PRO A 58 12.37 33.71 -2.88
C PRO A 58 10.93 33.27 -2.57
N GLU A 59 9.97 33.59 -3.44
CA GLU A 59 8.57 33.16 -3.31
C GLU A 59 8.39 31.64 -3.48
N GLN A 60 9.12 31.03 -4.41
CA GLN A 60 9.12 29.58 -4.60
C GLN A 60 9.77 28.86 -3.41
N GLN A 61 10.86 29.41 -2.86
CA GLN A 61 11.50 28.90 -1.65
C GLN A 61 10.54 28.97 -0.45
N ARG A 62 9.87 30.11 -0.25
CA ARG A 62 8.84 30.28 0.78
C ARG A 62 7.70 29.28 0.61
N THR A 63 7.18 29.13 -0.60
CA THR A 63 6.09 28.18 -0.89
C THR A 63 6.53 26.74 -0.61
N GLN A 64 7.72 26.33 -1.07
CA GLN A 64 8.25 24.99 -0.78
C GLN A 64 8.45 24.76 0.72
N ARG A 65 8.93 25.76 1.46
CA ARG A 65 9.09 25.69 2.91
C ARG A 65 7.75 25.50 3.60
N ILE A 66 6.75 26.31 3.25
CA ILE A 66 5.37 26.16 3.78
C ILE A 66 4.84 24.76 3.47
N LEU A 67 5.00 24.26 2.24
CA LEU A 67 4.50 22.93 1.87
C LEU A 67 5.19 21.79 2.63
N ARG A 68 6.51 21.91 2.86
CA ARG A 68 7.33 20.87 3.50
C ARG A 68 7.31 20.91 5.03
N ALA A 69 7.03 22.06 5.62
CA ALA A 69 7.00 22.23 7.06
C ALA A 69 5.85 21.46 7.71
N LYS A 70 6.09 20.89 8.89
CA LYS A 70 5.04 20.49 9.83
C LYS A 70 4.39 21.76 10.40
N LYS A 71 3.06 21.74 10.55
CA LYS A 71 2.27 22.85 11.05
C LYS A 71 1.98 22.56 12.51
N GLU A 72 2.84 23.08 13.39
CA GLU A 72 2.80 22.78 14.81
C GLU A 72 2.22 23.96 15.59
N PHE A 73 1.36 23.65 16.55
CA PHE A 73 0.74 24.65 17.41
C PHE A 73 1.31 24.60 18.82
N LEU A 74 1.49 25.77 19.41
CA LEU A 74 1.68 25.95 20.83
C LEU A 74 0.33 25.99 21.56
N PRO A 75 0.28 25.73 22.89
CA PRO A 75 -0.97 25.77 23.67
C PRO A 75 -1.68 27.13 23.70
N ASP A 76 -0.93 28.22 23.47
CA ASP A 76 -1.47 29.58 23.35
C ASP A 76 -2.14 29.85 21.99
N GLY A 77 -2.07 28.89 21.06
CA GLY A 77 -2.60 28.99 19.71
C GLY A 77 -1.61 29.49 18.65
N THR A 78 -0.38 29.83 19.02
CA THR A 78 0.65 30.25 18.07
C THR A 78 1.02 29.10 17.14
N LEU A 79 1.06 29.36 15.82
CA LEU A 79 1.46 28.38 14.81
C LEU A 79 2.91 28.62 14.37
N HIS A 80 3.71 27.55 14.38
CA HIS A 80 5.04 27.52 13.78
C HIS A 80 5.12 26.55 12.60
N LEU A 81 5.98 26.89 11.64
CA LEU A 81 6.35 26.06 10.50
C LEU A 81 7.68 25.36 10.82
N VAL A 82 7.63 24.07 11.11
CA VAL A 82 8.80 23.27 11.52
C VAL A 82 9.30 22.42 10.36
N THR A 83 10.52 22.67 9.91
CA THR A 83 11.15 21.93 8.81
C THR A 83 12.27 21.05 9.38
N GLN A 84 12.16 19.73 9.20
CA GLN A 84 13.23 18.79 9.54
C GLN A 84 14.21 18.67 8.38
N ILE A 85 15.50 18.81 8.67
CA ILE A 85 16.57 18.68 7.69
C ILE A 85 17.14 17.26 7.77
N GLY A 86 17.20 16.56 6.64
CA GLY A 86 17.90 15.27 6.52
C GLY A 86 17.05 14.02 6.77
N GLU A 87 15.83 14.13 7.31
CA GLU A 87 14.89 13.01 7.38
C GLU A 87 13.75 13.22 6.39
N ASN A 88 13.64 12.35 5.38
CA ASN A 88 12.33 12.03 4.83
C ASN A 88 12.31 10.67 4.13
N ARG A 89 11.62 9.72 4.79
CA ARG A 89 11.27 8.38 4.30
C ARG A 89 10.05 8.39 3.36
N TRP A 90 9.46 9.56 3.09
CA TRP A 90 8.24 9.72 2.26
C TRP A 90 8.34 10.84 1.20
N GLN A 91 9.52 11.04 0.61
CA GLN A 91 9.73 12.03 -0.46
C GLN A 91 10.13 11.37 -1.79
N PRO A 92 9.17 11.03 -2.67
CA PRO A 92 9.49 10.81 -4.08
C PRO A 92 9.32 12.08 -4.92
N ALA A 93 8.59 13.10 -4.47
CA ALA A 93 8.00 14.07 -5.41
C ALA A 93 8.79 15.37 -5.66
N TYR A 94 9.63 15.84 -4.74
CA TYR A 94 10.26 17.16 -4.88
C TYR A 94 11.66 17.20 -4.28
N GLY A 95 12.68 17.07 -5.13
CA GLY A 95 14.05 17.58 -4.97
C GLY A 95 14.82 17.27 -3.69
N SER A 96 15.96 16.59 -3.85
CA SER A 96 16.96 16.31 -2.83
C SER A 96 17.37 17.59 -2.07
N TYR A 97 17.28 17.58 -0.74
CA TYR A 97 17.92 18.59 0.10
C TYR A 97 19.45 18.52 -0.08
N PRO A 98 20.20 19.63 0.07
CA PRO A 98 21.66 19.59 0.11
C PRO A 98 22.14 18.60 1.17
N SER A 99 22.90 17.61 0.73
CA SER A 99 23.38 16.43 1.47
C SER A 99 24.47 16.74 2.52
N GLY A 100 24.37 17.88 3.21
CA GLY A 100 25.42 18.37 4.12
C GLY A 100 24.94 18.82 5.50
N ALA A 101 23.64 18.78 5.79
CA ALA A 101 23.13 19.14 7.12
C ALA A 101 23.04 17.89 8.02
N PRO A 102 23.47 17.97 9.30
CA PRO A 102 23.40 16.86 10.23
C PRO A 102 21.94 16.38 10.40
N ALA A 103 21.74 15.05 10.36
CA ALA A 103 20.43 14.46 10.64
C ALA A 103 19.91 14.90 12.01
N GLY A 104 18.63 15.28 12.10
CA GLY A 104 18.01 15.74 13.35
C GLY A 104 18.07 17.25 13.60
N GLN A 105 18.61 18.03 12.65
CA GLN A 105 18.41 19.49 12.66
C GLN A 105 16.99 19.87 12.23
N GLU A 106 16.47 20.89 12.89
CA GLU A 106 15.17 21.50 12.61
C GLU A 106 15.35 23.00 12.39
N GLN A 107 14.52 23.57 11.52
CA GLN A 107 14.34 25.02 11.40
C GLN A 107 12.90 25.37 11.71
N VAL A 108 12.71 26.36 12.56
CA VAL A 108 11.40 26.82 13.01
C VAL A 108 11.17 28.23 12.51
N TYR A 109 10.09 28.43 11.77
CA TYR A 109 9.67 29.73 11.25
C TYR A 109 8.30 30.10 11.82
N ASP A 110 8.03 31.40 11.91
CA ASP A 110 6.66 31.89 12.08
C ASP A 110 5.87 31.85 10.76
N VAL A 111 4.58 32.20 10.82
CA VAL A 111 3.69 32.27 9.64
C VAL A 111 4.09 33.34 8.62
N ASN A 112 4.89 34.32 9.02
CA ASN A 112 5.40 35.41 8.19
C ASN A 112 6.78 35.09 7.58
N ASP A 113 7.21 33.83 7.68
CA ASP A 113 8.48 33.33 7.14
C ASP A 113 9.73 33.85 7.85
N LYS A 114 9.59 34.36 9.09
CA LYS A 114 10.71 34.77 9.93
C LYS A 114 11.29 33.54 10.65
N LEU A 115 12.59 33.32 10.50
CA LEU A 115 13.30 32.27 11.24
C LEU A 115 13.30 32.62 12.73
N LEU A 116 12.77 31.71 13.54
CA LEU A 116 12.70 31.84 15.00
C LEU A 116 13.79 31.04 15.69
N TRP A 117 14.13 29.87 15.14
CA TRP A 117 15.14 28.98 15.71
C TRP A 117 15.71 28.03 14.63
N ASP A 118 16.99 27.66 14.78
CA ASP A 118 17.72 26.72 13.93
C ASP A 118 18.68 25.92 14.81
N GLY A 119 18.56 24.59 14.83
CA GLY A 119 19.38 23.73 15.69
C GLY A 119 18.89 22.28 15.80
N PRO A 120 19.38 21.49 16.77
CA PRO A 120 18.92 20.12 17.04
C PRO A 120 17.52 20.08 17.67
N ALA A 121 16.64 19.18 17.21
CA ALA A 121 15.25 19.10 17.70
C ALA A 121 15.13 18.96 19.24
N SER A 122 16.10 18.31 19.89
CA SER A 122 16.18 18.15 21.35
C SER A 122 16.44 19.44 22.13
N GLU A 123 17.00 20.46 21.48
CA GLU A 123 17.35 21.74 22.10
C GLU A 123 16.35 22.86 21.76
N ARG A 124 15.28 22.52 21.01
CA ARG A 124 14.28 23.48 20.59
C ARG A 124 13.55 24.07 21.81
N PRO A 125 13.42 25.41 21.93
CA PRO A 125 12.80 26.06 23.08
C PRO A 125 11.25 25.97 23.08
N TYR A 126 10.66 25.39 22.03
CA TYR A 126 9.21 25.34 21.81
C TYR A 126 8.62 23.99 22.19
N ASN A 127 7.54 24.06 22.97
CA ASN A 127 6.78 22.91 23.46
C ASN A 127 5.43 22.84 22.74
N TYR A 128 5.40 22.14 21.62
CA TYR A 128 4.18 22.00 20.81
C TYR A 128 3.16 21.05 21.44
N LEU A 129 1.90 21.20 21.03
CA LEU A 129 0.83 20.26 21.36
C LEU A 129 1.17 18.84 20.88
N SER A 130 0.91 17.86 21.72
CA SER A 130 1.16 16.45 21.43
C SER A 130 -0.12 15.78 20.91
N TRP A 131 -0.19 15.62 19.59
CA TRP A 131 -1.35 15.07 18.88
C TRP A 131 -1.49 13.56 19.08
N ALA A 132 -2.73 13.10 19.17
CA ALA A 132 -3.06 11.68 19.16
C ALA A 132 -2.75 11.08 17.78
N GLN A 133 -1.93 10.02 17.76
CA GLN A 133 -1.49 9.35 16.54
C GLN A 133 -2.23 8.04 16.36
N ALA A 134 -2.56 7.72 15.12
CA ALA A 134 -3.28 6.51 14.75
C ALA A 134 -2.54 5.26 15.24
N ILE A 135 -3.28 4.35 15.87
CA ILE A 135 -2.74 3.07 16.34
C ILE A 135 -2.24 2.16 15.20
N ARG A 136 -2.69 2.43 13.96
CA ARG A 136 -2.52 1.56 12.79
C ARG A 136 -1.17 1.72 12.07
N ASP A 137 -0.54 2.89 12.11
CA ASP A 137 0.59 3.20 11.22
C ASP A 137 1.98 3.01 11.85
N ASP A 138 2.05 2.76 13.15
CA ASP A 138 3.34 2.71 13.87
C ASP A 138 4.08 1.37 13.71
N GLY A 139 3.55 0.40 12.96
CA GLY A 139 4.16 -0.94 12.82
C GLY A 139 4.07 -1.85 14.06
N PHE A 140 3.69 -1.30 15.21
CA PHE A 140 3.55 -2.00 16.50
C PHE A 140 2.14 -2.53 16.80
N GLY A 141 1.11 -2.15 16.03
CA GLY A 141 -0.27 -2.63 16.23
C GLY A 141 -0.47 -4.08 15.76
N PHE A 142 -1.12 -4.91 16.57
CA PHE A 142 -1.54 -6.25 16.18
C PHE A 142 -2.98 -6.20 15.67
N THR A 143 -3.22 -6.59 14.42
CA THR A 143 -4.52 -6.44 13.75
C THR A 143 -5.29 -7.76 13.66
N ARG A 144 -6.58 -7.69 13.31
CA ARG A 144 -7.44 -8.84 13.04
C ARG A 144 -6.85 -9.79 12.00
N GLU A 145 -6.22 -9.28 10.95
CA GLU A 145 -5.57 -10.08 9.91
C GLU A 145 -4.40 -10.87 10.50
N ARG A 146 -3.54 -10.20 11.30
CA ARG A 146 -2.44 -10.87 12.02
C ARG A 146 -2.97 -11.93 13.00
N MET A 147 -4.08 -11.66 13.70
CA MET A 147 -4.74 -12.62 14.57
C MET A 147 -5.22 -13.85 13.79
N LYS A 148 -5.88 -13.65 12.65
CA LYS A 148 -6.30 -14.75 11.78
C LYS A 148 -5.12 -15.59 11.32
N HIS A 149 -4.03 -14.96 10.88
CA HIS A 149 -2.82 -15.69 10.50
C HIS A 149 -2.23 -16.50 11.65
N LEU A 150 -2.17 -15.91 12.86
CA LEU A 150 -1.66 -16.58 14.06
C LEU A 150 -2.50 -17.81 14.43
N LEU A 151 -3.83 -17.72 14.31
CA LEU A 151 -4.76 -18.82 14.61
C LEU A 151 -4.86 -19.88 13.50
N GLN A 152 -4.56 -19.54 12.24
CA GLN A 152 -4.72 -20.42 11.08
C GLN A 152 -3.42 -21.08 10.60
N GLN A 153 -2.25 -20.56 10.98
CA GLN A 153 -0.97 -21.12 10.55
C GLN A 153 -0.50 -22.23 11.49
N SER A 154 -0.60 -23.47 10.99
CA SER A 154 0.04 -24.72 11.41
C SER A 154 -0.81 -25.74 12.17
N ALA A 155 -0.36 -27.00 12.14
CA ALA A 155 -0.96 -28.16 12.79
C ALA A 155 -0.99 -28.05 14.34
N ASP A 156 -0.35 -27.02 14.89
CA ASP A 156 -0.36 -26.66 16.31
C ASP A 156 -0.64 -25.14 16.40
N PRO A 157 -1.87 -24.72 16.75
CA PRO A 157 -2.26 -23.32 16.70
C PRO A 157 -1.39 -22.51 17.67
N ARG A 158 -0.68 -21.50 17.16
CA ARG A 158 0.03 -20.55 18.02
C ARG A 158 -1.00 -19.77 18.84
N ILE A 159 -0.75 -19.64 20.14
CA ILE A 159 -1.64 -18.93 21.07
C ILE A 159 -0.97 -17.60 21.43
N LEU A 160 -1.78 -16.53 21.55
CA LEU A 160 -1.28 -15.27 22.10
C LEU A 160 -1.04 -15.44 23.61
N GLU A 161 0.20 -15.31 24.03
CA GLU A 161 0.62 -15.44 25.43
C GLU A 161 1.13 -14.09 25.96
N ILE A 162 0.72 -13.76 27.18
CA ILE A 162 1.05 -12.51 27.86
C ILE A 162 1.71 -12.85 29.20
N PRO A 163 3.02 -12.60 29.36
CA PRO A 163 3.73 -12.89 30.60
C PRO A 163 3.41 -11.86 31.67
N VAL A 164 3.25 -12.31 32.91
CA VAL A 164 3.21 -11.46 34.11
C VAL A 164 4.43 -11.77 34.95
N ALA A 165 5.26 -10.76 35.19
CA ALA A 165 6.54 -10.89 35.87
C ALA A 165 6.71 -9.82 36.95
N THR A 166 7.60 -10.10 37.89
CA THR A 166 8.29 -9.13 38.75
C THR A 166 9.72 -8.94 38.25
N PRO A 167 10.54 -8.04 38.86
CA PRO A 167 11.93 -7.87 38.43
C PRO A 167 12.77 -9.15 38.47
N ASP A 168 12.44 -10.06 39.39
CA ASP A 168 13.26 -11.24 39.68
C ASP A 168 12.71 -12.53 39.07
N GLU A 169 11.41 -12.60 38.74
CA GLU A 169 10.75 -13.84 38.32
C GLU A 169 9.54 -13.61 37.40
N LEU A 170 9.33 -14.53 36.46
CA LEU A 170 8.04 -14.71 35.80
C LEU A 170 7.07 -15.33 36.80
N ARG A 171 5.84 -14.83 36.93
CA ARG A 171 4.82 -15.35 37.86
C ARG A 171 3.70 -16.12 37.16
N GLU A 172 3.19 -15.56 36.07
CA GLU A 172 2.02 -16.10 35.37
C GLU A 172 2.18 -15.98 33.86
N MET A 173 1.44 -16.82 33.14
CA MET A 173 1.29 -16.76 31.70
C MET A 173 -0.20 -16.71 31.36
N TRP A 174 -0.64 -15.62 30.73
CA TRP A 174 -2.01 -15.43 30.31
C TRP A 174 -2.17 -15.76 28.84
N ARG A 175 -3.01 -16.75 28.54
CA ARG A 175 -3.19 -17.30 27.20
C ARG A 175 -4.55 -16.90 26.64
N TYR A 176 -4.59 -16.32 25.45
CA TYR A 176 -5.84 -15.98 24.80
C TYR A 176 -6.54 -17.24 24.27
N ASP A 177 -7.73 -17.53 24.79
CA ASP A 177 -8.62 -18.56 24.28
C ASP A 177 -9.56 -17.94 23.24
N SER A 178 -9.30 -18.21 21.95
CA SER A 178 -10.12 -17.69 20.86
C SER A 178 -11.54 -18.24 20.78
N TRP A 179 -11.83 -19.38 21.42
CA TRP A 179 -13.18 -19.97 21.45
C TRP A 179 -14.04 -19.33 22.52
N ALA A 180 -13.48 -19.15 23.71
CA ALA A 180 -14.14 -18.46 24.81
C ALA A 180 -14.04 -16.93 24.73
N ASP A 181 -13.14 -16.42 23.87
CA ASP A 181 -12.84 -15.00 23.68
C ASP A 181 -12.51 -14.32 25.03
N CYS A 182 -11.54 -14.90 25.72
CA CYS A 182 -11.05 -14.46 27.02
C CYS A 182 -9.56 -14.83 27.19
N PHE A 183 -8.91 -14.31 28.22
CA PHE A 183 -7.57 -14.77 28.61
C PHE A 183 -7.67 -15.75 29.79
N VAL A 184 -6.93 -16.86 29.71
CA VAL A 184 -6.82 -17.86 30.78
C VAL A 184 -5.42 -17.74 31.40
N GLY A 185 -5.37 -17.45 32.69
CA GLY A 185 -4.12 -17.31 33.44
C GLY A 185 -3.62 -18.67 33.93
N HIS A 186 -2.33 -18.92 33.79
CA HIS A 186 -1.64 -20.09 34.33
C HIS A 186 -0.47 -19.64 35.20
N ASN A 187 -0.24 -20.28 36.33
CA ASN A 187 0.99 -20.11 37.09
C ASN A 187 2.14 -20.85 36.39
N ILE A 188 3.37 -20.67 36.86
CA ILE A 188 4.57 -21.31 36.28
C ILE A 188 4.48 -22.85 36.35
N GLU A 189 3.81 -23.38 37.39
CA GLU A 189 3.59 -24.82 37.58
C GLU A 189 2.49 -25.39 36.64
N GLY A 190 1.85 -24.54 35.83
CA GLY A 190 0.80 -24.91 34.88
C GLY A 190 -0.63 -24.92 35.44
N GLY A 191 -0.79 -24.69 36.74
CA GLY A 191 -2.09 -24.54 37.41
C GLY A 191 -2.83 -23.29 36.94
N ARG A 192 -4.16 -23.41 36.74
CA ARG A 192 -5.00 -22.28 36.31
C ARG A 192 -5.18 -21.29 37.45
N VAL A 193 -4.92 -20.01 37.17
CA VAL A 193 -5.05 -18.89 38.10
C VAL A 193 -6.43 -18.22 37.99
N GLY A 194 -7.02 -18.20 36.79
CA GLY A 194 -8.34 -17.63 36.56
C GLY A 194 -8.56 -17.21 35.10
N TYR A 195 -9.57 -16.37 34.90
CA TYR A 195 -10.01 -15.87 33.60
C TYR A 195 -10.09 -14.34 33.63
N LEU A 196 -9.63 -13.68 32.56
CA LEU A 196 -9.87 -12.26 32.29
C LEU A 196 -10.77 -12.15 31.06
N SER A 197 -11.91 -11.51 31.24
CA SER A 197 -12.98 -11.46 30.24
C SER A 197 -13.64 -10.09 30.22
N ALA A 198 -14.63 -9.85 29.36
CA ALA A 198 -15.36 -8.57 29.32
C ALA A 198 -16.01 -8.19 30.66
N ALA A 199 -16.32 -9.18 31.50
CA ALA A 199 -16.89 -8.98 32.83
C ALA A 199 -15.84 -8.70 33.92
N GLY A 200 -14.55 -8.69 33.59
CA GLY A 200 -13.46 -8.60 34.56
C GLY A 200 -12.81 -9.95 34.84
N TRP A 201 -12.17 -10.02 36.00
CA TRP A 201 -11.52 -11.23 36.50
C TRP A 201 -12.52 -12.15 37.21
N THR A 202 -12.42 -13.45 36.98
CA THR A 202 -13.17 -14.50 37.68
C THR A 202 -12.34 -15.79 37.75
N ASP A 203 -12.56 -16.60 38.77
CA ASP A 203 -12.00 -17.95 38.89
C ASP A 203 -12.91 -19.02 38.25
N SER A 204 -14.15 -18.66 37.92
CA SER A 204 -15.19 -19.55 37.40
C SER A 204 -15.36 -19.42 35.89
N LYS A 205 -15.25 -20.55 35.17
CA LYS A 205 -15.49 -20.60 33.72
C LYS A 205 -16.92 -20.20 33.34
N ALA A 206 -17.90 -20.43 34.22
CA ALA A 206 -19.30 -20.13 33.95
C ALA A 206 -19.62 -18.63 33.94
N GLU A 207 -18.78 -17.81 34.57
CA GLU A 207 -18.95 -16.36 34.68
C GLU A 207 -18.24 -15.59 33.56
N VAL A 208 -17.43 -16.29 32.76
CA VAL A 208 -16.68 -15.71 31.64
C VAL A 208 -17.63 -15.08 30.62
N ARG A 209 -17.36 -13.83 30.26
CA ARG A 209 -18.08 -13.12 29.19
C ARG A 209 -17.11 -12.75 28.06
N PRO A 210 -17.40 -13.12 26.80
CA PRO A 210 -16.49 -12.86 25.69
C PRO A 210 -16.27 -11.35 25.50
N PHE A 211 -15.06 -10.95 25.09
CA PHE A 211 -14.77 -9.55 24.75
C PHE A 211 -15.59 -9.02 23.58
N GLY A 212 -15.85 -9.88 22.60
CA GLY A 212 -16.47 -9.58 21.32
C GLY A 212 -15.47 -9.63 20.16
N PRO A 213 -15.96 -9.48 18.92
CA PRO A 213 -15.13 -9.66 17.72
C PRO A 213 -13.88 -8.75 17.72
N PHE A 214 -12.71 -9.38 17.83
CA PHE A 214 -11.42 -8.73 17.85
C PHE A 214 -11.15 -7.89 16.58
N GLN A 215 -10.62 -6.69 16.77
CA GLN A 215 -10.18 -5.78 15.70
C GLN A 215 -8.69 -5.52 15.75
N SER A 216 -8.18 -5.10 16.91
CA SER A 216 -6.77 -4.83 17.12
C SER A 216 -6.44 -4.76 18.61
N PHE A 217 -5.16 -4.88 18.94
CA PHE A 217 -4.68 -4.46 20.25
C PHE A 217 -3.38 -3.67 20.14
N GLN A 218 -3.11 -2.86 21.17
CA GLN A 218 -1.79 -2.31 21.44
C GLN A 218 -1.30 -2.78 22.81
N VAL A 219 0.01 -2.88 22.96
CA VAL A 219 0.69 -3.31 24.18
C VAL A 219 1.73 -2.27 24.59
N TRP A 220 1.85 -2.02 25.89
CA TRP A 220 2.94 -1.25 26.49
C TRP A 220 3.24 -1.77 27.89
N TRP A 221 4.41 -1.43 28.42
CA TRP A 221 4.79 -1.74 29.79
C TRP A 221 4.65 -0.46 30.63
N PRO A 222 3.78 -0.45 31.66
CA PRO A 222 3.73 0.63 32.62
C PRO A 222 5.03 0.67 33.45
N ASP A 223 5.51 1.85 33.84
CA ASP A 223 6.83 2.00 34.49
C ASP A 223 6.91 1.37 35.88
N ASP A 224 5.79 1.31 36.58
CA ASP A 224 5.68 0.66 37.89
C ASP A 224 5.43 -0.86 37.77
N SER A 225 5.46 -1.41 36.55
CA SER A 225 5.09 -2.80 36.27
C SER A 225 6.04 -3.49 35.29
N GLN A 226 6.55 -4.66 35.68
CA GLN A 226 7.29 -5.55 34.76
C GLN A 226 6.36 -6.37 33.85
N SER A 227 5.06 -6.15 33.96
CA SER A 227 4.03 -6.83 33.18
C SER A 227 3.32 -5.87 32.22
N PRO A 228 2.97 -6.32 31.01
CA PRO A 228 2.32 -5.49 30.01
C PRO A 228 0.89 -5.11 30.39
N THR A 229 0.45 -3.97 29.87
CA THR A 229 -0.96 -3.60 29.74
C THR A 229 -1.37 -3.71 28.27
N LEU A 230 -2.58 -4.20 28.01
CA LEU A 230 -3.17 -4.25 26.68
C LEU A 230 -4.32 -3.27 26.54
N LEU A 231 -4.35 -2.50 25.45
CA LEU A 231 -5.55 -1.85 24.94
C LEU A 231 -6.19 -2.77 23.90
N TRP A 232 -7.23 -3.49 24.29
CA TRP A 232 -7.95 -4.46 23.46
C TRP A 232 -9.15 -3.81 22.79
N GLN A 233 -9.14 -3.74 21.46
CA GLN A 233 -10.21 -3.16 20.65
C GLN A 233 -11.06 -4.25 19.99
N THR A 234 -12.37 -4.10 20.15
CA THR A 234 -13.40 -4.86 19.43
C THR A 234 -14.17 -3.95 18.48
N GLU A 235 -15.20 -4.45 17.80
CA GLU A 235 -16.04 -3.60 16.93
C GLU A 235 -16.78 -2.49 17.68
N GLN A 236 -17.08 -2.66 18.96
CA GLN A 236 -17.96 -1.76 19.74
C GLN A 236 -17.36 -1.32 21.07
N CYS A 237 -16.38 -2.05 21.60
CA CYS A 237 -15.80 -1.81 22.90
C CYS A 237 -14.29 -1.66 22.83
N ILE A 238 -13.74 -0.85 23.73
CA ILE A 238 -12.31 -0.78 24.01
C ILE A 238 -12.10 -1.12 25.48
N TYR A 239 -11.20 -2.06 25.73
CA TYR A 239 -10.82 -2.50 27.07
C TYR A 239 -9.36 -2.20 27.34
N GLU A 240 -9.04 -1.82 28.57
CA GLU A 240 -7.68 -1.82 29.11
C GLU A 240 -7.54 -3.02 30.05
N ILE A 241 -6.56 -3.88 29.75
CA ILE A 241 -6.34 -5.12 30.49
C ILE A 241 -4.99 -5.01 31.20
N HIS A 242 -5.05 -4.91 32.51
CA HIS A 242 -3.89 -4.88 33.40
C HIS A 242 -3.66 -6.28 33.96
N PHE A 243 -2.71 -7.02 33.39
CA PHE A 243 -2.48 -8.41 33.78
C PHE A 243 -1.87 -8.54 35.18
N ALA A 244 -0.99 -7.61 35.58
CA ALA A 244 -0.36 -7.62 36.90
C ALA A 244 -1.38 -7.53 38.05
N SER A 245 -2.36 -6.64 37.90
CA SER A 245 -3.43 -6.42 38.88
C SER A 245 -4.69 -7.24 38.58
N ARG A 246 -4.66 -8.07 37.52
CA ARG A 246 -5.78 -8.86 37.01
C ARG A 246 -7.06 -8.02 36.86
N LYS A 247 -6.93 -6.81 36.33
CA LYS A 247 -8.04 -5.87 36.14
C LYS A 247 -8.35 -5.69 34.67
N VAL A 248 -9.64 -5.71 34.32
CA VAL A 248 -10.14 -5.31 33.01
C VAL A 248 -11.01 -4.08 33.20
N GLU A 249 -10.66 -2.99 32.54
CA GLU A 249 -11.45 -1.77 32.51
C GLU A 249 -12.05 -1.59 31.13
N ARG A 250 -13.36 -1.42 31.05
CA ARG A 250 -14.02 -1.06 29.80
C ARG A 250 -14.00 0.45 29.65
N ILE A 251 -13.09 0.94 28.82
CA ILE A 251 -12.86 2.38 28.61
C ILE A 251 -14.01 3.01 27.81
N LEU A 252 -14.47 2.31 26.78
CA LEU A 252 -15.51 2.80 25.89
C LEU A 252 -16.41 1.63 25.48
N GLU A 253 -17.71 1.90 25.44
CA GLU A 253 -18.73 1.07 24.81
C GLU A 253 -19.54 1.97 23.88
N SER A 254 -19.52 1.66 22.58
CA SER A 254 -20.36 2.32 21.58
C SER A 254 -21.46 1.32 21.17
N PRO A 255 -22.63 1.35 21.84
CA PRO A 255 -23.69 0.38 21.56
C PRO A 255 -24.32 0.59 20.17
N GLN A 256 -24.22 1.81 19.63
CA GLN A 256 -24.90 2.24 18.41
C GLN A 256 -23.95 2.36 17.20
N GLY A 257 -22.65 2.58 17.43
CA GLY A 257 -21.66 2.83 16.38
C GLY A 257 -20.50 1.83 16.41
N LYS A 258 -20.03 1.40 15.24
CA LYS A 258 -18.78 0.63 15.15
C LYS A 258 -17.59 1.55 15.31
N ILE A 259 -16.62 1.19 16.14
CA ILE A 259 -15.36 1.91 16.31
C ILE A 259 -14.51 1.70 15.06
N GLU A 260 -14.24 2.77 14.32
CA GLU A 260 -13.48 2.72 13.06
C GLU A 260 -12.03 3.13 13.23
N TYR A 261 -11.78 4.06 14.14
CA TYR A 261 -10.47 4.66 14.33
C TYR A 261 -10.18 4.88 15.81
N VAL A 262 -8.96 4.57 16.20
CA VAL A 262 -8.43 4.80 17.54
C VAL A 262 -7.03 5.39 17.40
N ALA A 263 -6.80 6.47 18.13
CA ALA A 263 -5.53 7.17 18.21
C ALA A 263 -5.22 7.50 19.66
N MET A 264 -3.94 7.56 19.99
CA MET A 264 -3.51 7.94 21.33
C MET A 264 -2.33 8.89 21.25
N ASN A 265 -2.27 9.85 22.17
CA ASN A 265 -1.09 10.70 22.24
C ASN A 265 0.06 9.93 22.94
N PRO A 266 1.32 10.33 22.75
CA PRO A 266 2.46 9.77 23.48
C PRO A 266 2.23 9.76 24.99
N GLY A 267 1.58 10.82 25.49
CA GLY A 267 1.20 10.94 26.89
C GLY A 267 0.32 9.80 27.40
N TYR A 268 -0.45 9.09 26.57
CA TYR A 268 -1.27 7.94 26.96
C TYR A 268 -0.48 6.63 27.05
N ARG A 269 0.51 6.41 26.18
CA ARG A 269 1.39 5.22 26.26
C ARG A 269 2.36 5.32 27.43
N PHE A 270 2.85 6.54 27.66
CA PHE A 270 3.92 6.84 28.59
C PHE A 270 3.41 7.61 29.83
N TRP A 271 2.12 7.50 30.16
CA TRP A 271 1.49 8.27 31.24
C TRP A 271 2.01 7.92 32.65
N GLN A 272 2.95 7.00 32.77
CA GLN A 272 3.63 6.72 34.03
C GLN A 272 5.15 6.97 33.93
N VAL A 273 5.66 7.42 32.77
CA VAL A 273 7.07 7.21 32.37
C VAL A 273 7.95 8.46 32.46
N SER A 274 7.38 9.66 32.53
CA SER A 274 8.22 10.87 32.55
C SER A 274 7.51 12.07 33.14
N ALA A 275 7.99 12.55 34.28
CA ALA A 275 7.51 13.80 34.89
C ALA A 275 7.67 15.01 33.96
N GLU A 276 8.65 15.02 33.03
CA GLU A 276 8.85 16.12 32.08
C GLU A 276 7.84 16.10 30.93
N THR A 277 7.58 14.94 30.32
CA THR A 277 6.59 14.80 29.25
C THR A 277 5.16 14.93 29.79
N MET A 278 4.94 14.48 31.03
CA MET A 278 3.68 14.61 31.77
C MET A 278 3.47 15.96 32.46
N ALA A 279 4.49 16.81 32.55
CA ALA A 279 4.32 18.12 33.18
C ALA A 279 3.20 18.91 32.48
N ARG A 280 2.97 18.67 31.18
CA ARG A 280 2.16 19.54 30.32
C ARG A 280 1.14 18.81 29.44
N THR A 281 1.34 17.52 29.13
CA THR A 281 0.43 16.72 28.29
C THR A 281 -0.50 15.90 29.19
N ARG A 282 -1.80 15.86 28.86
CA ARG A 282 -2.76 14.97 29.51
C ARG A 282 -2.93 13.70 28.68
N PRO A 283 -2.92 12.50 29.29
CA PRO A 283 -3.15 11.25 28.57
C PRO A 283 -4.50 11.29 27.85
N LEU A 284 -4.48 11.03 26.54
CA LEU A 284 -5.67 11.09 25.68
C LEU A 284 -5.73 9.87 24.76
N LEU A 285 -6.88 9.20 24.79
CA LEU A 285 -7.32 8.24 23.80
C LEU A 285 -8.46 8.86 22.98
N HIS A 286 -8.24 9.04 21.68
CA HIS A 286 -9.24 9.49 20.73
C HIS A 286 -9.81 8.29 20.00
N CYS A 287 -11.13 8.11 20.09
CA CYS A 287 -11.88 7.10 19.36
C CYS A 287 -12.85 7.79 18.40
N ARG A 288 -12.99 7.27 17.19
CA ARG A 288 -13.99 7.72 16.24
C ARG A 288 -14.83 6.55 15.77
N THR A 289 -16.14 6.71 15.88
CA THR A 289 -17.11 5.73 15.40
C THR A 289 -17.46 5.99 13.93
N LYS A 290 -18.07 4.99 13.28
CA LYS A 290 -18.42 5.02 11.86
C LYS A 290 -19.40 6.14 11.47
N ASP A 291 -20.21 6.59 12.42
CA ASP A 291 -21.10 7.75 12.31
C ASP A 291 -20.38 9.09 12.54
N GLU A 292 -19.04 9.09 12.51
CA GLU A 292 -18.17 10.28 12.64
C GLU A 292 -18.32 10.99 14.00
N VAL A 293 -18.73 10.27 15.04
CA VAL A 293 -18.72 10.79 16.41
C VAL A 293 -17.33 10.57 17.02
N HIS A 294 -16.78 11.62 17.63
CA HIS A 294 -15.46 11.59 18.25
C HIS A 294 -15.59 11.48 19.77
N HIS A 295 -15.06 10.42 20.36
CA HIS A 295 -14.96 10.25 21.80
C HIS A 295 -13.52 10.49 22.25
N LEU A 296 -13.33 11.39 23.20
CA LEU A 296 -12.04 11.75 23.79
C LEU A 296 -12.03 11.24 25.24
N ILE A 297 -11.26 10.20 25.50
CA ILE A 297 -11.09 9.62 26.83
C ILE A 297 -9.78 10.15 27.41
N LEU A 298 -9.90 10.93 28.47
CA LEU A 298 -8.81 11.58 29.17
C LEU A 298 -8.59 10.92 30.52
N LYS A 299 -7.34 10.79 30.94
CA LYS A 299 -6.99 10.34 32.29
C LYS A 299 -6.45 11.49 33.14
N ALA A 300 -6.49 11.30 34.46
CA ALA A 300 -5.94 12.21 35.47
C ALA A 300 -6.39 13.70 35.34
N PRO A 301 -7.67 14.02 35.64
CA PRO A 301 -8.74 13.14 36.11
C PRO A 301 -9.41 12.37 34.97
N ASP A 302 -10.16 11.32 35.29
CA ASP A 302 -10.91 10.57 34.28
C ASP A 302 -12.07 11.40 33.75
N GLN A 303 -12.10 11.60 32.44
CA GLN A 303 -13.13 12.39 31.77
C GLN A 303 -13.33 11.86 30.36
N THR A 304 -14.59 11.78 29.92
CA THR A 304 -14.92 11.47 28.54
C THR A 304 -15.68 12.65 27.93
N ILE A 305 -15.16 13.18 26.83
CA ILE A 305 -15.78 14.25 26.06
C ILE A 305 -16.22 13.68 24.72
N THR A 306 -17.47 13.92 24.33
CA THR A 306 -17.96 13.54 23.00
C THR A 306 -18.05 14.78 22.14
N VAL A 307 -17.28 14.81 21.05
CA VAL A 307 -17.20 15.95 20.14
C VAL A 307 -17.98 15.63 18.88
N ALA A 308 -18.96 16.49 18.57
CA ALA A 308 -19.66 16.49 17.31
C ALA A 308 -19.02 17.51 16.38
N THR A 309 -18.47 17.08 15.25
CA THR A 309 -17.95 18.02 14.26
C THR A 309 -19.10 18.71 13.53
N PRO A 310 -19.02 20.03 13.26
CA PRO A 310 -20.04 20.74 12.50
C PRO A 310 -20.32 20.10 11.14
N GLN A 311 -21.60 20.00 10.78
CA GLN A 311 -22.03 19.30 9.56
C GLN A 311 -21.49 20.00 8.31
N GLU A 312 -21.34 21.33 8.33
CA GLU A 312 -20.77 22.08 7.22
C GLU A 312 -19.30 21.74 6.95
N TRP A 313 -18.60 21.05 7.85
CA TRP A 313 -17.23 20.61 7.57
C TRP A 313 -17.23 19.52 6.49
N GLN A 314 -18.24 18.66 6.46
CA GLN A 314 -18.34 17.51 5.54
C GLN A 314 -18.42 17.91 4.06
N GLN A 315 -18.76 19.17 3.75
CA GLN A 315 -18.79 19.67 2.37
C GLN A 315 -17.40 19.78 1.74
N TRP A 316 -16.35 19.86 2.54
CA TRP A 316 -14.97 20.05 2.09
C TRP A 316 -14.20 18.74 2.00
N TYR A 317 -13.22 18.67 1.09
CA TYR A 317 -12.37 17.50 0.93
C TYR A 317 -11.25 17.47 1.97
N GLY A 318 -10.89 16.26 2.39
CA GLY A 318 -9.70 16.02 3.20
C GLY A 318 -9.80 16.53 4.65
N ASN A 319 -11.01 16.56 5.22
CA ASN A 319 -11.19 16.87 6.65
C ASN A 319 -10.53 15.81 7.51
N HIS A 320 -9.40 16.17 8.10
CA HIS A 320 -8.69 15.36 9.07
C HIS A 320 -8.71 16.06 10.41
N CYS A 321 -9.25 15.41 11.43
CA CYS A 321 -9.31 15.92 12.79
C CYS A 321 -8.39 15.11 13.70
N GLU A 322 -7.48 15.80 14.38
CA GLU A 322 -6.57 15.24 15.38
C GLU A 322 -6.78 15.96 16.70
N PHE A 323 -6.56 15.26 17.80
CA PHE A 323 -6.80 15.81 19.14
C PHE A 323 -5.53 15.80 19.97
N ALA A 324 -5.34 16.85 20.75
CA ALA A 324 -4.30 16.95 21.76
C ALA A 324 -4.93 17.36 23.08
N ALA A 325 -4.33 16.96 24.20
CA ALA A 325 -4.79 17.37 25.51
C ALA A 325 -3.61 17.82 26.36
N THR A 326 -3.79 18.95 27.03
CA THR A 326 -2.93 19.44 28.10
C THR A 326 -3.65 19.27 29.43
N LYS A 327 -2.99 19.60 30.55
CA LYS A 327 -3.65 19.62 31.86
C LYS A 327 -4.79 20.63 31.95
N GLU A 328 -4.74 21.69 31.14
CA GLU A 328 -5.64 22.84 31.22
C GLU A 328 -6.71 22.83 30.13
N SER A 329 -6.46 22.18 28.99
CA SER A 329 -7.35 22.28 27.82
C SER A 329 -7.21 21.11 26.87
N VAL A 330 -8.26 20.90 26.09
CA VAL A 330 -8.29 19.95 24.98
C VAL A 330 -8.35 20.74 23.68
N PHE A 331 -7.61 20.29 22.68
CA PHE A 331 -7.48 20.95 21.39
C PHE A 331 -7.82 20.00 20.26
N LEU A 332 -8.45 20.53 19.22
CA LEU A 332 -8.71 19.86 17.95
C LEU A 332 -7.93 20.59 16.86
N ARG A 333 -7.05 19.86 16.16
CA ARG A 333 -6.44 20.31 14.91
C ARG A 333 -7.26 19.78 13.75
N ARG A 334 -7.76 20.68 12.91
CA ARG A 334 -8.44 20.33 11.67
C ARG A 334 -7.58 20.73 10.49
N THR A 335 -7.25 19.76 9.64
CA THR A 335 -6.64 20.03 8.33
C THR A 335 -7.69 19.76 7.27
N TRP A 336 -7.84 20.67 6.31
CA TRP A 336 -8.81 20.52 5.22
C TRP A 336 -8.42 21.32 3.98
N LEU A 337 -9.10 21.03 2.87
CA LEU A 337 -8.92 21.70 1.59
C LEU A 337 -10.22 22.37 1.16
N GLU A 338 -10.15 23.63 0.75
CA GLU A 338 -11.26 24.37 0.15
C GLU A 338 -11.53 23.87 -1.27
N TYR A 339 -12.04 22.64 -1.33
CA TYR A 339 -12.44 21.95 -2.53
C TYR A 339 -13.60 21.02 -2.18
N PRO A 340 -14.72 21.03 -2.94
CA PRO A 340 -15.89 20.24 -2.59
C PRO A 340 -15.58 18.75 -2.48
N ALA A 341 -16.03 18.11 -1.40
CA ALA A 341 -15.91 16.66 -1.23
C ALA A 341 -16.56 15.92 -2.41
N PRO A 342 -15.97 14.81 -2.89
CA PRO A 342 -16.54 14.07 -4.01
C PRO A 342 -17.85 13.41 -3.58
N ALA A 343 -18.92 13.57 -4.37
CA ALA A 343 -20.22 12.94 -4.10
C ALA A 343 -20.17 11.40 -4.12
N ALA A 344 -19.19 10.80 -4.82
CA ALA A 344 -18.95 9.37 -4.87
C ALA A 344 -17.45 9.07 -4.92
N ARG A 345 -17.01 8.02 -4.20
CA ARG A 345 -15.63 7.52 -4.30
C ARG A 345 -15.34 7.09 -5.74
N GLY A 346 -14.31 7.67 -6.35
CA GLY A 346 -13.78 7.21 -7.62
C GLY A 346 -14.26 7.94 -8.88
N ASN A 347 -14.92 9.11 -8.78
CA ASN A 347 -15.19 9.95 -9.95
C ASN A 347 -13.85 10.47 -10.57
N PRO A 348 -13.44 9.99 -11.75
CA PRO A 348 -12.15 10.35 -12.35
C PRO A 348 -12.06 11.83 -12.76
N ASP A 349 -13.18 12.43 -13.14
CA ASP A 349 -13.25 13.84 -13.56
C ASP A 349 -13.04 14.76 -12.36
N TRP A 350 -13.62 14.40 -11.21
CA TRP A 350 -13.36 15.11 -9.95
C TRP A 350 -11.88 15.07 -9.59
N TRP A 351 -11.22 13.90 -9.68
CA TRP A 351 -9.79 13.79 -9.40
C TRP A 351 -8.92 14.58 -10.37
N THR A 352 -9.32 14.61 -11.65
CA THR A 352 -8.64 15.39 -12.69
C THR A 352 -8.76 16.89 -12.41
N GLY A 353 -9.98 17.36 -12.09
CA GLY A 353 -10.26 18.74 -11.72
C GLY A 353 -9.52 19.13 -10.43
N PHE A 354 -9.58 18.28 -9.42
CA PHE A 354 -8.84 18.43 -8.17
C PHE A 354 -7.36 18.63 -8.49
N ARG A 355 -6.67 17.72 -9.19
CA ARG A 355 -5.22 17.85 -9.43
C ARG A 355 -4.81 19.10 -10.21
N ARG A 356 -5.61 19.55 -11.18
CA ARG A 356 -5.30 20.67 -12.07
C ARG A 356 -5.47 22.05 -11.44
N ALA A 357 -6.32 22.18 -10.44
CA ALA A 357 -6.55 23.46 -9.77
C ALA A 357 -5.57 23.66 -8.60
N PRO A 358 -5.06 24.88 -8.36
CA PRO A 358 -4.56 25.24 -7.04
C PRO A 358 -5.72 25.23 -6.04
N LYS A 359 -5.45 24.94 -4.76
CA LYS A 359 -6.47 24.92 -3.70
C LYS A 359 -5.96 25.65 -2.49
N ASN A 360 -6.86 26.26 -1.74
CA ASN A 360 -6.53 26.69 -0.40
C ASN A 360 -6.55 25.47 0.51
N GLN A 361 -5.42 25.24 1.17
CA GLN A 361 -5.32 24.30 2.27
C GLN A 361 -5.29 25.10 3.56
N SER A 362 -6.05 24.65 4.55
CA SER A 362 -6.11 25.28 5.86
C SER A 362 -5.75 24.27 6.94
N VAL A 363 -5.07 24.79 7.97
CA VAL A 363 -4.96 24.15 9.27
C VAL A 363 -5.60 25.07 10.31
N GLU A 364 -6.50 24.52 11.09
CA GLU A 364 -7.25 25.23 12.12
C GLU A 364 -6.99 24.57 13.47
N LEU A 365 -6.86 25.40 14.50
CA LEU A 365 -6.81 24.98 15.88
C LEU A 365 -8.09 25.42 16.56
N TYR A 366 -8.78 24.46 17.16
CA TYR A 366 -9.94 24.68 17.99
C TYR A 366 -9.62 24.29 19.44
N ARG A 367 -10.25 24.99 20.39
CA ARG A 367 -10.35 24.56 21.78
C ARG A 367 -11.65 23.76 21.94
N VAL A 368 -11.56 22.62 22.60
CA VAL A 368 -12.72 21.77 22.88
C VAL A 368 -13.14 22.01 24.32
N ASP A 369 -14.41 22.35 24.52
CA ASP A 369 -15.00 22.50 25.85
C ASP A 369 -15.45 21.15 26.45
N GLU A 370 -15.87 21.16 27.71
CA GLU A 370 -16.30 19.94 28.41
C GLU A 370 -17.59 19.32 27.85
N THR A 371 -18.39 20.10 27.13
CA THR A 371 -19.62 19.64 26.46
C THR A 371 -19.35 19.08 25.07
N GLY A 372 -18.12 19.22 24.56
CA GLY A 372 -17.71 18.83 23.22
C GLY A 372 -17.91 19.90 22.15
N GLY A 373 -18.25 21.13 22.54
CA GLY A 373 -18.24 22.30 21.67
C GLY A 373 -16.82 22.65 21.23
N VAL A 374 -16.71 23.30 20.06
CA VAL A 374 -15.42 23.65 19.45
C VAL A 374 -15.34 25.14 19.14
N ASP A 375 -14.37 25.82 19.74
CA ASP A 375 -14.13 27.25 19.55
C ASP A 375 -12.84 27.46 18.75
N LEU A 376 -12.93 28.21 17.65
CA LEU A 376 -11.76 28.48 16.80
C LEU A 376 -10.77 29.38 17.56
N VAL A 377 -9.54 28.89 17.73
CA VAL A 377 -8.43 29.63 18.36
C VAL A 377 -7.57 30.30 17.28
N ASN A 378 -7.18 29.56 16.25
CA ASN A 378 -6.33 30.07 15.19
C ASN A 378 -6.57 29.33 13.87
N ARG A 379 -6.31 30.01 12.75
CA ARG A 379 -6.37 29.45 11.39
C ARG A 379 -5.19 29.95 10.59
N TYR A 380 -4.51 29.01 9.94
CA TYR A 380 -3.49 29.32 8.94
C TYR A 380 -3.85 28.66 7.62
N SER A 381 -3.74 29.41 6.52
CA SER A 381 -4.10 28.93 5.18
C SER A 381 -2.99 29.24 4.19
N TRP A 382 -2.76 28.32 3.26
CA TRP A 382 -1.80 28.48 2.18
C TRP A 382 -2.35 27.88 0.88
N ILE A 383 -1.76 28.28 -0.24
CA ILE A 383 -2.12 27.73 -1.54
C ILE A 383 -1.33 26.44 -1.74
N LEU A 384 -2.05 25.32 -1.87
CA LEU A 384 -1.51 24.08 -2.42
C LEU A 384 -1.49 24.24 -3.95
N PRO A 385 -0.31 24.31 -4.59
CA PRO A 385 -0.22 24.53 -6.03
C PRO A 385 -0.88 23.38 -6.80
N ALA A 386 -1.28 23.67 -8.04
CA ALA A 386 -1.71 22.64 -8.96
C ALA A 386 -0.56 21.64 -9.18
N ASP A 387 -0.88 20.35 -9.14
CA ASP A 387 0.08 19.29 -9.46
C ASP A 387 -0.44 18.51 -10.67
N PRO A 388 -0.38 19.11 -11.88
CA PRO A 388 -0.69 18.39 -13.10
C PRO A 388 0.32 17.25 -13.38
N GLY A 389 1.46 17.24 -12.68
CA GLY A 389 2.55 16.26 -12.78
C GLY A 389 2.37 15.00 -11.93
N ALA A 390 1.54 15.01 -10.88
CA ALA A 390 1.23 13.81 -10.08
C ALA A 390 0.58 12.66 -10.86
N ILE A 391 0.02 12.92 -12.06
CA ILE A 391 -0.43 11.87 -12.99
C ILE A 391 0.77 11.19 -13.68
N ARG A 392 1.92 11.87 -13.75
CA ARG A 392 3.16 11.43 -14.41
C ARG A 392 4.20 10.81 -13.47
N TYR A 393 3.89 10.59 -12.18
CA TYR A 393 4.69 9.71 -11.31
C TYR A 393 4.39 8.21 -11.55
N MET A 394 3.95 7.85 -12.75
CA MET A 394 4.43 6.60 -13.34
C MET A 394 5.84 6.88 -13.85
N GLU A 395 6.82 6.51 -13.02
CA GLU A 395 8.24 6.49 -13.35
C GLU A 395 8.40 6.16 -14.85
N PRO A 396 9.21 6.86 -15.65
CA PRO A 396 9.46 6.45 -17.04
C PRO A 396 9.88 4.97 -17.11
N ARG A 397 10.53 4.49 -16.05
CA ARG A 397 10.85 3.10 -15.76
C ARG A 397 9.62 2.20 -15.56
N SER A 398 8.55 2.66 -14.91
CA SER A 398 7.29 1.93 -14.80
C SER A 398 6.53 1.89 -16.12
N ASN A 399 6.58 2.94 -16.94
CA ASN A 399 6.00 2.93 -18.29
C ASN A 399 6.75 1.97 -19.22
N VAL A 400 8.10 1.95 -19.17
CA VAL A 400 8.91 0.99 -19.93
C VAL A 400 8.74 -0.43 -19.39
N LYS A 401 8.72 -0.63 -18.06
CA LYS A 401 8.43 -1.92 -17.42
C LYS A 401 7.05 -2.42 -17.84
N GLN A 402 6.01 -1.59 -17.75
CA GLN A 402 4.66 -1.91 -18.24
C GLN A 402 4.63 -2.16 -19.74
N PHE A 403 5.45 -1.51 -20.55
CA PHE A 403 5.51 -1.75 -22.00
C PHE A 403 6.20 -3.08 -22.35
N VAL A 404 7.21 -3.48 -21.57
CA VAL A 404 7.94 -4.74 -21.73
C VAL A 404 7.18 -5.93 -21.10
N THR A 405 6.38 -5.69 -20.06
CA THR A 405 5.61 -6.71 -19.33
C THR A 405 4.11 -6.73 -19.65
N ALA A 406 3.61 -5.88 -20.56
CA ALA A 406 2.21 -5.90 -20.95
C ALA A 406 1.92 -7.06 -21.90
N PHE A 407 0.89 -7.84 -21.57
CA PHE A 407 0.22 -8.69 -22.55
C PHE A 407 -0.17 -7.85 -23.78
N SER A 408 -0.23 -8.47 -24.97
CA SER A 408 -0.85 -7.74 -26.07
C SER A 408 -2.27 -7.30 -25.69
N PRO A 409 -2.74 -6.18 -26.23
CA PRO A 409 -4.13 -5.75 -26.06
C PRO A 409 -5.13 -6.89 -26.33
N LEU A 410 -4.84 -7.74 -27.33
CA LEU A 410 -5.67 -8.87 -27.73
C LEU A 410 -5.76 -9.99 -26.67
N LEU A 411 -4.65 -10.32 -26.01
CA LEU A 411 -4.63 -11.35 -24.96
C LEU A 411 -5.35 -10.85 -23.70
N CYS A 412 -5.20 -9.56 -23.39
CA CYS A 412 -5.94 -8.91 -22.31
C CYS A 412 -7.45 -8.93 -22.62
N ASP A 413 -7.87 -8.48 -23.80
CA ASP A 413 -9.27 -8.45 -24.19
C ASP A 413 -9.91 -9.86 -24.14
N LEU A 414 -9.20 -10.89 -24.64
CA LEU A 414 -9.66 -12.29 -24.57
C LEU A 414 -9.80 -12.84 -23.14
N PHE A 415 -8.98 -12.36 -22.21
CA PHE A 415 -9.06 -12.74 -20.80
C PHE A 415 -10.27 -12.11 -20.09
N TRP A 416 -10.60 -10.85 -20.42
CA TRP A 416 -11.68 -10.11 -19.76
C TRP A 416 -13.06 -10.30 -20.41
N LEU A 417 -13.14 -10.47 -21.74
CA LEU A 417 -14.38 -10.59 -22.52
C LEU A 417 -15.39 -11.67 -22.07
N PRO A 418 -14.97 -12.89 -21.66
CA PRO A 418 -15.94 -13.95 -21.34
C PRO A 418 -16.62 -13.80 -19.97
N PHE A 419 -16.21 -12.84 -19.15
CA PHE A 419 -16.69 -12.71 -17.77
C PHE A 419 -17.47 -11.41 -17.55
N PRO A 420 -18.67 -11.45 -16.93
CA PRO A 420 -19.42 -10.24 -16.60
C PRO A 420 -18.63 -9.38 -15.58
N THR A 421 -18.84 -8.06 -15.62
CA THR A 421 -18.15 -7.09 -14.75
C THR A 421 -18.22 -7.43 -13.25
N GLY A 422 -19.32 -8.05 -12.80
CA GLY A 422 -19.49 -8.50 -11.41
C GLY A 422 -18.70 -9.75 -11.01
N PHE A 423 -18.25 -10.57 -11.97
CA PHE A 423 -17.45 -11.77 -11.71
C PHE A 423 -16.10 -11.42 -11.07
N TRP A 424 -15.40 -10.47 -11.66
CA TRP A 424 -14.09 -10.02 -11.18
C TRP A 424 -14.17 -9.26 -9.86
N GLN A 425 -15.24 -8.48 -9.64
CA GLN A 425 -15.48 -7.82 -8.35
C GLN A 425 -15.71 -8.84 -7.23
N ASN A 426 -16.47 -9.91 -7.47
CA ASN A 426 -16.68 -10.96 -6.48
C ASN A 426 -15.39 -11.72 -6.18
N LEU A 427 -14.59 -12.06 -7.21
CA LEU A 427 -13.29 -12.72 -7.03
C LEU A 427 -12.28 -11.83 -6.29
N TYR A 428 -12.26 -10.53 -6.58
CA TYR A 428 -11.43 -9.54 -5.87
C TYR A 428 -11.71 -9.51 -4.37
N GLN A 429 -12.96 -9.76 -3.96
CA GLN A 429 -13.37 -9.79 -2.56
C GLN A 429 -13.15 -11.15 -1.87
N GLN A 430 -12.89 -12.23 -2.61
CA GLN A 430 -12.83 -13.59 -2.07
C GLN A 430 -11.48 -14.00 -1.46
N GLY A 431 -10.39 -13.25 -1.69
CA GLY A 431 -9.11 -13.51 -1.02
C GLY A 431 -7.93 -12.73 -1.55
N GLU A 432 -6.85 -12.65 -0.76
CA GLU A 432 -5.65 -11.89 -1.10
C GLU A 432 -4.97 -12.39 -2.37
N PHE A 433 -4.90 -13.70 -2.60
CA PHE A 433 -4.33 -14.24 -3.84
C PHE A 433 -5.09 -13.77 -5.08
N ALA A 434 -6.43 -13.81 -5.05
CA ALA A 434 -7.26 -13.32 -6.14
C ALA A 434 -7.13 -11.79 -6.31
N ARG A 435 -7.03 -11.05 -5.19
CA ARG A 435 -6.78 -9.61 -5.19
C ARG A 435 -5.44 -9.26 -5.83
N GLU A 436 -4.34 -9.87 -5.39
CA GLU A 436 -2.98 -9.65 -5.92
C GLU A 436 -2.88 -10.10 -7.38
N PHE A 437 -3.51 -11.21 -7.75
CA PHE A 437 -3.55 -11.67 -9.14
C PHE A 437 -4.34 -10.71 -10.05
N ILE A 438 -5.49 -10.20 -9.60
CA ILE A 438 -6.30 -9.22 -10.33
C ILE A 438 -5.58 -7.87 -10.43
N LEU A 439 -4.93 -7.42 -9.36
CA LEU A 439 -4.11 -6.20 -9.36
C LEU A 439 -2.89 -6.35 -10.26
N GLY A 440 -2.24 -7.51 -10.26
CA GLY A 440 -1.17 -7.84 -11.20
C GLY A 440 -1.67 -7.83 -12.65
N ALA A 441 -2.80 -8.48 -12.95
CA ALA A 441 -3.41 -8.49 -14.28
C ALA A 441 -3.87 -7.10 -14.74
N LEU A 442 -4.41 -6.28 -13.85
CA LEU A 442 -4.75 -4.88 -14.11
C LEU A 442 -3.50 -4.00 -14.31
N GLY A 443 -2.43 -4.26 -13.56
CA GLY A 443 -1.12 -3.62 -13.73
C GLY A 443 -0.41 -4.00 -15.02
N MET A 444 -0.75 -5.17 -15.59
CA MET A 444 -0.30 -5.66 -16.89
C MET A 444 -1.23 -5.24 -18.05
N ARG A 445 -2.33 -4.52 -17.77
CA ARG A 445 -3.25 -4.02 -18.79
C ARG A 445 -2.55 -2.89 -19.55
N PRO A 446 -2.35 -3.01 -20.88
CA PRO A 446 -1.86 -1.86 -21.63
C PRO A 446 -2.89 -0.74 -21.45
N HIS A 447 -2.45 0.43 -21.00
CA HIS A 447 -3.24 1.64 -21.23
C HIS A 447 -3.55 1.62 -22.73
N TYR A 448 -4.86 1.60 -23.10
CA TYR A 448 -5.31 1.56 -24.49
C TYR A 448 -4.79 2.81 -25.21
N SER A 449 -3.56 2.71 -25.63
CA SER A 449 -2.80 3.70 -26.32
C SER A 449 -2.76 3.22 -27.75
N VAL A 450 -3.18 4.09 -28.67
CA VAL A 450 -3.09 3.84 -30.11
C VAL A 450 -1.69 3.36 -30.49
N TRP A 451 -0.65 3.80 -29.76
CA TRP A 451 0.73 3.35 -29.94
C TRP A 451 0.94 1.86 -29.70
N SER A 452 0.30 1.25 -28.70
CA SER A 452 0.44 -0.19 -28.41
C SER A 452 -0.12 -1.05 -29.55
N TRP A 453 -1.23 -0.62 -30.14
CA TRP A 453 -1.80 -1.24 -31.34
C TRP A 453 -0.92 -1.04 -32.57
N LEU A 454 -0.38 0.16 -32.77
CA LEU A 454 0.53 0.46 -33.88
C LEU A 454 1.82 -0.36 -33.80
N VAL A 455 2.38 -0.52 -32.61
CA VAL A 455 3.60 -1.31 -32.37
C VAL A 455 3.34 -2.80 -32.55
N THR A 456 2.22 -3.32 -32.04
CA THR A 456 1.80 -4.71 -32.30
C THR A 456 1.60 -4.94 -33.79
N ALA A 457 0.92 -4.02 -34.50
CA ALA A 457 0.74 -4.09 -35.94
C ALA A 457 2.07 -4.04 -36.69
N ALA A 458 3.02 -3.21 -36.26
CA ALA A 458 4.37 -3.14 -36.82
C ALA A 458 5.12 -4.47 -36.63
N MET A 459 5.09 -5.07 -35.44
CA MET A 459 5.73 -6.38 -35.18
C MET A 459 5.09 -7.51 -35.98
N VAL A 460 3.76 -7.54 -36.10
CA VAL A 460 3.04 -8.50 -36.95
C VAL A 460 3.40 -8.28 -38.42
N ALA A 461 3.49 -7.03 -38.88
CA ALA A 461 3.87 -6.69 -40.25
C ALA A 461 5.33 -7.09 -40.56
N LEU A 462 6.25 -6.88 -39.62
CA LEU A 462 7.65 -7.31 -39.71
C LEU A 462 7.75 -8.84 -39.72
N THR A 463 7.00 -9.52 -38.85
CA THR A 463 6.88 -10.98 -38.81
C THR A 463 6.36 -11.52 -40.13
N PHE A 464 5.31 -10.90 -40.69
CA PHE A 464 4.76 -11.26 -41.99
C PHE A 464 5.78 -11.04 -43.11
N ARG A 465 6.43 -9.89 -43.16
CA ARG A 465 7.47 -9.59 -44.16
C ARG A 465 8.62 -10.58 -44.09
N HIS A 466 9.06 -10.94 -42.89
CA HIS A 466 10.13 -11.91 -42.65
C HIS A 466 9.70 -13.35 -42.97
N GLY A 467 8.49 -13.74 -42.59
CA GLY A 467 7.98 -15.11 -42.64
C GLY A 467 7.34 -15.49 -43.98
N ARG A 468 6.73 -14.53 -44.68
CA ARG A 468 6.09 -14.74 -45.99
C ARG A 468 7.00 -15.42 -47.01
N PRO A 469 8.27 -15.01 -47.22
CA PRO A 469 9.16 -15.71 -48.16
C PRO A 469 9.67 -17.05 -47.63
N ARG A 470 9.74 -17.22 -46.30
CA ARG A 470 10.32 -18.40 -45.61
C ARG A 470 9.30 -19.47 -45.23
N ARG A 471 8.01 -19.22 -45.44
CA ARG A 471 6.93 -20.11 -45.01
C ARG A 471 7.04 -21.50 -45.65
N THR A 472 6.91 -22.53 -44.82
CA THR A 472 6.75 -23.92 -45.27
C THR A 472 5.28 -24.24 -45.52
N SER A 473 4.36 -23.62 -44.77
CA SER A 473 2.91 -23.68 -44.97
C SER A 473 2.26 -22.35 -44.58
N TRP A 474 1.06 -22.09 -45.11
CA TRP A 474 0.26 -20.92 -44.72
C TRP A 474 -0.20 -21.00 -43.26
N GLY A 475 -0.55 -22.20 -42.78
CA GLY A 475 -0.95 -22.41 -41.39
C GLY A 475 0.16 -22.07 -40.38
N ARG A 476 1.42 -22.44 -40.68
CA ARG A 476 2.56 -22.09 -39.80
C ARG A 476 2.85 -20.59 -39.78
N LEU A 477 2.68 -19.90 -40.91
CA LEU A 477 2.79 -18.46 -40.95
C LEU A 477 1.67 -17.79 -40.14
N ALA A 478 0.42 -18.23 -40.32
CA ALA A 478 -0.72 -17.72 -39.56
C ALA A 478 -0.53 -17.93 -38.05
N PHE A 479 -0.06 -19.10 -37.64
CA PHE A 479 0.30 -19.37 -36.24
C PHE A 479 1.29 -18.34 -35.69
N TRP A 480 2.40 -18.08 -36.40
CA TRP A 480 3.39 -17.11 -35.94
C TRP A 480 2.85 -15.68 -35.90
N LEU A 481 2.00 -15.29 -36.84
CA LEU A 481 1.37 -13.96 -36.81
C LEU A 481 0.44 -13.81 -35.61
N VAL A 482 -0.38 -14.82 -35.32
CA VAL A 482 -1.26 -14.84 -34.14
C VAL A 482 -0.43 -14.87 -32.86
N PHE A 483 0.61 -15.69 -32.81
CA PHE A 483 1.51 -15.80 -31.66
C PHE A 483 2.20 -14.46 -31.36
N VAL A 484 2.73 -13.76 -32.37
CA VAL A 484 3.31 -12.43 -32.21
C VAL A 484 2.24 -11.38 -31.87
N ALA A 485 1.06 -11.46 -32.47
CA ALA A 485 -0.04 -10.55 -32.15
C ALA A 485 -0.51 -10.69 -30.70
N LEU A 486 -0.50 -11.91 -30.15
CA LEU A 486 -0.91 -12.19 -28.78
C LEU A 486 0.20 -11.90 -27.76
N LEU A 487 1.45 -12.22 -28.06
CA LEU A 487 2.56 -12.12 -27.11
C LEU A 487 3.49 -10.93 -27.37
N ASN A 488 3.12 -10.05 -28.31
CA ASN A 488 3.77 -8.79 -28.62
C ASN A 488 5.31 -8.93 -28.79
N LEU A 489 6.11 -8.17 -28.02
CA LEU A 489 7.58 -8.20 -28.08
C LEU A 489 8.15 -9.60 -27.77
N THR A 490 7.65 -10.27 -26.74
CA THR A 490 8.09 -11.63 -26.37
C THR A 490 7.81 -12.61 -27.50
N GLY A 491 6.61 -12.56 -28.09
CA GLY A 491 6.25 -13.37 -29.24
C GLY A 491 7.15 -13.10 -30.45
N PHE A 492 7.45 -11.82 -30.71
CA PHE A 492 8.34 -11.40 -31.80
C PHE A 492 9.78 -11.89 -31.61
N LEU A 493 10.33 -11.77 -30.41
CA LEU A 493 11.68 -12.22 -30.08
C LEU A 493 11.82 -13.75 -30.18
N VAL A 494 10.83 -14.50 -29.69
CA VAL A 494 10.78 -15.96 -29.82
C VAL A 494 10.67 -16.37 -31.29
N TYR A 495 9.79 -15.71 -32.05
CA TYR A 495 9.72 -15.93 -33.50
C TYR A 495 11.07 -15.67 -34.18
N TRP A 496 11.72 -14.56 -33.84
CA TRP A 496 13.00 -14.18 -34.42
C TRP A 496 14.09 -15.19 -34.07
N ALA A 497 14.26 -15.54 -32.79
CA ALA A 497 15.24 -16.51 -32.32
C ALA A 497 15.09 -17.88 -33.02
N LEU A 498 13.85 -18.35 -33.20
CA LEU A 498 13.59 -19.67 -33.78
C LEU A 498 13.55 -19.70 -35.32
N ASN A 499 13.37 -18.55 -35.98
CA ASN A 499 13.18 -18.50 -37.43
C ASN A 499 14.22 -17.64 -38.15
N HIS A 500 15.18 -17.03 -37.45
CA HIS A 500 16.31 -16.31 -38.03
C HIS A 500 17.40 -17.30 -38.47
N THR A 501 17.10 -18.01 -39.56
CA THR A 501 18.08 -18.86 -40.25
C THR A 501 18.50 -18.20 -41.57
N SER A 502 19.78 -18.34 -41.93
CA SER A 502 20.32 -17.95 -43.23
C SER A 502 19.47 -18.53 -44.38
N THR A 503 19.37 -17.79 -45.49
CA THR A 503 18.54 -18.19 -46.64
C THR A 503 19.32 -18.12 -47.94
N MET A 504 19.03 -19.04 -48.86
CA MET A 504 19.53 -19.04 -50.25
C MET A 504 18.43 -18.69 -51.25
N ALA A 505 18.76 -18.05 -52.36
CA ALA A 505 17.80 -17.76 -53.43
C ALA A 505 17.64 -18.97 -54.35
N CYS A 506 16.39 -19.35 -54.65
CA CYS A 506 16.11 -20.35 -55.67
C CYS A 506 16.50 -19.81 -57.05
N PRO A 507 17.37 -20.48 -57.82
CA PRO A 507 17.81 -19.99 -59.13
C PRO A 507 16.66 -19.91 -60.14
N ALA A 508 15.70 -20.84 -60.09
CA ALA A 508 14.57 -20.87 -61.03
C ALA A 508 13.45 -19.84 -60.76
N CYS A 509 13.27 -19.37 -59.52
CA CYS A 509 12.13 -18.49 -59.19
C CYS A 509 12.48 -17.27 -58.33
N GLY A 510 13.76 -17.07 -58.01
CA GLY A 510 14.29 -15.97 -57.19
C GLY A 510 13.83 -15.96 -55.74
N LYS A 511 13.00 -16.92 -55.29
CA LYS A 511 12.47 -16.94 -53.92
C LYS A 511 13.51 -17.48 -52.95
N ARG A 512 13.68 -16.78 -51.82
CA ARG A 512 14.57 -17.20 -50.73
C ARG A 512 14.02 -18.42 -49.99
N ARG A 513 14.89 -19.36 -49.62
CA ARG A 513 14.62 -20.65 -48.97
C ARG A 513 15.62 -20.89 -47.85
N GLY A 514 15.22 -21.63 -46.82
CA GLY A 514 16.15 -22.04 -45.76
C GLY A 514 17.24 -22.95 -46.31
N LEU A 515 18.44 -22.89 -45.71
CA LEU A 515 19.61 -23.64 -46.17
C LEU A 515 19.47 -25.16 -46.04
N SER A 516 18.55 -25.67 -45.21
CA SER A 516 18.33 -27.10 -44.97
C SER A 516 17.50 -27.82 -46.04
N ARG A 517 17.06 -27.13 -47.11
CA ARG A 517 16.26 -27.74 -48.17
C ARG A 517 17.07 -28.03 -49.41
N THR A 518 16.84 -29.19 -50.00
CA THR A 518 17.42 -29.63 -51.27
C THR A 518 16.59 -29.17 -52.47
N ASP A 519 15.32 -28.81 -52.28
CA ASP A 519 14.39 -28.45 -53.35
C ASP A 519 13.49 -27.22 -53.02
N CYS A 520 13.08 -26.50 -54.07
CA CYS A 520 12.19 -25.35 -53.94
C CYS A 520 10.71 -25.78 -53.89
N VAL A 521 10.03 -25.52 -52.78
CA VAL A 521 8.60 -25.85 -52.57
C VAL A 521 7.65 -25.35 -53.68
N ARG A 522 8.01 -24.26 -54.37
CA ARG A 522 7.15 -23.63 -55.39
C ARG A 522 7.33 -24.23 -56.78
N CYS A 523 8.58 -24.41 -57.21
CA CYS A 523 8.89 -24.81 -58.59
C CYS A 523 9.60 -26.16 -58.67
N ARG A 524 9.82 -26.83 -57.54
CA ARG A 524 10.54 -28.10 -57.36
C ARG A 524 11.97 -28.12 -57.93
N ALA A 525 12.51 -26.96 -58.30
CA ALA A 525 13.90 -26.84 -58.74
C ALA A 525 14.86 -27.16 -57.59
N ALA A 526 15.96 -27.85 -57.92
CA ALA A 526 17.04 -28.13 -56.97
C ALA A 526 17.63 -26.81 -56.43
N LEU A 527 17.82 -26.75 -55.12
CA LEU A 527 18.46 -25.64 -54.46
C LEU A 527 19.98 -25.90 -54.37
N PRO A 528 20.82 -24.85 -54.48
CA PRO A 528 22.27 -25.02 -54.38
C PRO A 528 22.65 -25.60 -53.02
N ALA A 529 23.61 -26.54 -53.01
CA ALA A 529 24.11 -27.11 -51.77
C ALA A 529 24.73 -26.00 -50.90
N PRO A 530 24.37 -25.89 -49.62
CA PRO A 530 24.97 -24.89 -48.74
C PRO A 530 26.47 -25.17 -48.57
N GLU A 531 27.29 -24.12 -48.62
CA GLU A 531 28.73 -24.20 -48.31
C GLU A 531 28.95 -24.73 -46.88
N HIS A 532 30.01 -25.51 -46.67
CA HIS A 532 30.39 -26.07 -45.37
C HIS A 532 30.47 -24.96 -44.30
N GLY A 533 29.87 -25.21 -43.13
CA GLY A 533 29.81 -24.28 -41.99
C GLY A 533 28.61 -23.33 -41.95
N LYS A 534 27.83 -23.17 -43.04
CA LYS A 534 26.63 -22.28 -43.04
C LYS A 534 25.37 -22.92 -42.42
N LEU A 535 25.42 -24.20 -42.08
CA LEU A 535 24.34 -24.95 -41.42
C LEU A 535 24.52 -25.01 -39.89
N ASP A 536 25.70 -24.67 -39.37
CA ASP A 536 26.00 -24.67 -37.93
C ASP A 536 25.44 -23.40 -37.28
N LEU A 537 24.12 -23.36 -37.11
CA LEU A 537 23.46 -22.32 -36.35
C LEU A 537 23.35 -22.76 -34.90
N ILE A 538 24.33 -22.34 -34.10
CA ILE A 538 24.27 -21.88 -32.70
C ILE A 538 25.74 -21.60 -32.31
N PHE A 539 26.14 -20.32 -32.23
CA PHE A 539 27.50 -19.80 -31.92
C PHE A 539 28.57 -19.76 -33.04
N SER A 540 28.30 -19.05 -34.14
CA SER A 540 29.39 -18.48 -34.96
C SER A 540 29.44 -16.95 -34.82
N VAL A 541 29.61 -16.49 -33.58
CA VAL A 541 30.32 -15.27 -33.17
C VAL A 541 31.02 -15.60 -31.86
#